data_AF-A0A1U7T9U8-F1
#
_entry.id   AF-A0A1U7T9U8-F1
#
_cell.length_a   1.000
_cell.length_b   1.000
_cell.length_c   1.000
_cell.angle_alpha   90.00
_cell.angle_beta   90.00
_cell.angle_gamma   90.00
#
_symmetry.space_group_name_H-M   'P 1'
#
loop_
_entity.id
_entity.type
_entity.pdbx_description
1 polymer ?
#
loop_
_entity_poly.entity_id
_entity_poly.type
_entity_poly.pdbx_seq_one_letter_code
_entity_poly.pdbx_strand_id
1 'polypeptide(L)'
;MNKNMVFVIDISGSMRGQKVKQTKEALLKILGDMHPEDYFDLVLFGSQVQSWRGSLVQASQANLQAARNFVQGFSLDEATNLNGGLLRGIEILNKAQESLPELSNHASILIMLTDGDPTEGVTDRSQILKNVRNAIRGRFPLYNLGFGHNVDFNFLEVMSMENNGRAQRIYEDRDAAQQLQGFYSQVARPLLVDVELQYPQDTVSALTQHRHKQYYEGSEIMVAGRIADHKLGSFKADVQAHGEGQEFRTTCLVDEEEMKKLLRERGHMLENHVERLWAYLTIQELLAKRMKVEGEERANLSSQALKMSLAYQFVTPLTSMTIRGMADEDGLKPTIDKPPEDSLPLEMVGHRRTFVLAASQPSPTHSSANIQRLPNQVTGVDTDPHFIIYVPQKEDSLCFNINEDPGVILNLVQDPDTGFSVNGQLIGSKARSPEQHAGTYFGRLGIANPKTDFQLEVTPKNITLNPSSGGPVFSWNDQAALRQDRVVVTINKKRNLVVSVDDGATFEVVLHRVWKGSAVHQDFLGFYVLDSHRMSARTHGLLGQFFRPFGFEVSDLHPGSDPAKPDATMVVKNHRLTVTRGLQKDYSKDSWHGAEVSCWFIHNNGAGLIDGIYTDYIVPDIF
;
A
#
# COMPACT_ATOMS: atom_id res chain seq x y z
N MET A 1 -19.92 -19.56 9.11
CA MET A 1 -20.91 -19.56 10.19
C MET A 1 -22.06 -18.67 9.78
N ASN A 2 -23.27 -19.04 10.17
CA ASN A 2 -24.42 -18.16 10.13
C ASN A 2 -24.22 -16.98 11.09
N LYS A 3 -24.84 -15.83 10.78
CA LYS A 3 -24.63 -14.59 11.53
C LYS A 3 -25.93 -13.86 11.85
N ASN A 4 -25.89 -13.14 12.96
CA ASN A 4 -26.94 -12.26 13.43
C ASN A 4 -26.45 -10.82 13.26
N MET A 5 -27.14 -10.01 12.46
CA MET A 5 -26.67 -8.68 12.09
C MET A 5 -27.68 -7.59 12.42
N VAL A 6 -27.24 -6.53 13.09
CA VAL A 6 -28.04 -5.31 13.21
C VAL A 6 -27.27 -4.14 12.64
N PHE A 7 -27.91 -3.39 11.76
CA PHE A 7 -27.38 -2.13 11.24
C PHE A 7 -28.06 -0.97 11.95
N VAL A 8 -27.27 -0.07 12.52
CA VAL A 8 -27.72 1.12 13.23
C VAL A 8 -27.32 2.33 12.40
N ILE A 9 -28.28 2.97 11.74
CA ILE A 9 -28.05 3.93 10.67
C ILE A 9 -28.56 5.31 11.06
N ASP A 10 -27.66 6.29 10.99
CA ASP A 10 -27.98 7.69 11.18
C ASP A 10 -28.86 8.21 10.04
N ILE A 11 -29.96 8.86 10.42
CA ILE A 11 -30.90 9.52 9.51
C ILE A 11 -31.09 11.00 9.89
N SER A 12 -30.14 11.60 10.59
CA SER A 12 -30.13 13.02 10.93
C SER A 12 -30.16 13.91 9.69
N GLY A 13 -30.46 15.19 9.90
CA GLY A 13 -30.55 16.19 8.84
C GLY A 13 -29.26 16.36 8.02
N SER A 14 -28.09 16.12 8.63
CA SER A 14 -26.76 16.20 7.98
C SER A 14 -26.54 15.13 6.91
N MET A 15 -27.23 14.00 7.02
CA MET A 15 -27.20 12.92 6.03
C MET A 15 -27.86 13.28 4.70
N ARG A 16 -28.52 14.45 4.60
CA ARG A 16 -29.21 14.90 3.39
C ARG A 16 -28.29 14.99 2.18
N GLY A 17 -28.79 14.54 1.03
CA GLY A 17 -28.07 14.59 -0.24
C GLY A 17 -27.39 13.27 -0.57
N GLN A 18 -26.08 13.31 -0.85
CA GLN A 18 -25.36 12.12 -1.32
C GLN A 18 -25.14 11.07 -0.23
N LYS A 19 -24.92 11.49 1.03
CA LYS A 19 -24.68 10.58 2.15
C LYS A 19 -25.81 9.56 2.32
N VAL A 20 -27.04 10.02 2.51
CA VAL A 20 -28.21 9.12 2.61
C VAL A 20 -28.43 8.29 1.34
N LYS A 21 -28.16 8.84 0.15
CA LYS A 21 -28.30 8.11 -1.12
C LYS A 21 -27.31 6.95 -1.20
N GLN A 22 -26.05 7.20 -0.88
CA GLN A 22 -24.97 6.21 -0.90
C GLN A 22 -25.13 5.17 0.22
N THR A 23 -25.59 5.60 1.41
CA THR A 23 -25.96 4.69 2.50
C THR A 23 -27.07 3.74 2.08
N LYS A 24 -28.15 4.26 1.48
CA LYS A 24 -29.24 3.42 0.96
C LYS A 24 -28.74 2.47 -0.13
N GLU A 25 -27.93 2.95 -1.08
CA GLU A 25 -27.35 2.10 -2.12
C GLU A 25 -26.52 0.94 -1.55
N ALA A 26 -25.65 1.24 -0.58
CA ALA A 26 -24.82 0.23 0.08
C ALA A 26 -25.69 -0.77 0.86
N LEU A 27 -26.67 -0.32 1.64
CA LEU A 27 -27.60 -1.20 2.36
C LEU A 27 -28.38 -2.13 1.43
N LEU A 28 -28.85 -1.61 0.29
CA LEU A 28 -29.57 -2.42 -0.71
C LEU A 28 -28.69 -3.53 -1.29
N LYS A 29 -27.41 -3.24 -1.55
CA LYS A 29 -26.43 -4.22 -2.03
C LYS A 29 -26.08 -5.25 -0.94
N ILE A 30 -25.85 -4.80 0.29
CA ILE A 30 -25.61 -5.67 1.45
C ILE A 30 -26.79 -6.63 1.68
N LEU A 31 -28.03 -6.14 1.63
CA LEU A 31 -29.24 -6.97 1.68
C LEU A 31 -29.39 -7.87 0.43
N GLY A 32 -28.70 -7.57 -0.67
CA GLY A 32 -28.58 -8.41 -1.86
C GLY A 32 -27.72 -9.65 -1.62
N ASP A 33 -26.66 -9.48 -0.84
CA ASP A 33 -25.60 -10.48 -0.64
C ASP A 33 -25.76 -11.32 0.63
N MET A 34 -26.79 -11.06 1.45
CA MET A 34 -27.09 -11.84 2.65
C MET A 34 -27.48 -13.29 2.31
N HIS A 35 -26.96 -14.23 3.10
CA HIS A 35 -27.29 -15.63 2.97
C HIS A 35 -28.66 -15.92 3.59
N PRO A 36 -29.49 -16.84 3.03
CA PRO A 36 -30.82 -17.14 3.56
C PRO A 36 -30.88 -17.62 5.01
N GLU A 37 -29.76 -18.12 5.54
CA GLU A 37 -29.62 -18.59 6.93
C GLU A 37 -29.20 -17.48 7.90
N ASP A 38 -28.83 -16.31 7.39
CA ASP A 38 -28.52 -15.14 8.21
C ASP A 38 -29.80 -14.55 8.83
N TYR A 39 -29.64 -13.88 9.98
CA TYR A 39 -30.70 -13.13 10.64
C TYR A 39 -30.31 -11.67 10.76
N PHE A 40 -31.26 -10.77 10.55
CA PHE A 40 -30.96 -9.34 10.62
C PHE A 40 -32.13 -8.46 11.10
N ASP A 41 -31.79 -7.24 11.51
CA ASP A 41 -32.73 -6.12 11.64
C ASP A 41 -32.05 -4.79 11.29
N LEU A 42 -32.86 -3.75 11.09
CA LEU A 42 -32.43 -2.39 10.78
C LEU A 42 -32.93 -1.46 11.88
N VAL A 43 -32.03 -0.62 12.40
CA VAL A 43 -32.35 0.45 13.35
C VAL A 43 -31.94 1.77 12.70
N LEU A 44 -32.87 2.70 12.63
CA LEU A 44 -32.64 4.08 12.20
C LEU A 44 -32.66 4.97 13.44
N PHE A 45 -31.75 5.94 13.50
CA PHE A 45 -31.74 6.94 14.56
C PHE A 45 -31.59 8.34 13.98
N GLY A 46 -32.51 9.21 14.39
CA GLY A 46 -32.45 10.65 14.20
C GLY A 46 -32.82 11.32 15.51
N SER A 47 -33.83 12.19 15.51
CA SER A 47 -34.50 12.65 16.74
C SER A 47 -35.13 11.48 17.50
N GLN A 48 -35.76 10.56 16.76
CA GLN A 48 -36.36 9.33 17.26
C GLN A 48 -35.57 8.10 16.83
N VAL A 49 -35.74 7.01 17.57
CA VAL A 49 -35.17 5.70 17.25
C VAL A 49 -36.25 4.80 16.71
N GLN A 50 -36.08 4.33 15.48
CA GLN A 50 -37.03 3.44 14.80
C GLN A 50 -36.34 2.13 14.45
N SER A 51 -36.97 1.00 14.73
CA SER A 51 -36.54 -0.31 14.23
C SER A 51 -37.48 -0.76 13.10
N TRP A 52 -36.96 -1.53 12.15
CA TRP A 52 -37.77 -2.08 11.07
C TRP A 52 -38.71 -3.17 11.59
N ARG A 53 -38.16 -4.19 12.28
CA ARG A 53 -38.96 -5.24 12.94
C ARG A 53 -38.93 -5.13 14.46
N GLY A 54 -37.82 -4.67 15.05
CA GLY A 54 -37.60 -4.66 16.50
C GLY A 54 -37.17 -6.02 17.04
N SER A 55 -36.85 -6.96 16.16
CA SER A 55 -36.35 -8.29 16.46
C SER A 55 -35.62 -8.86 15.23
N LEU A 56 -34.70 -9.80 15.45
CA LEU A 56 -34.02 -10.48 14.36
C LEU A 56 -35.01 -11.33 13.54
N VAL A 57 -34.97 -11.15 12.22
CA VAL A 57 -35.73 -11.96 11.28
C VAL A 57 -34.79 -12.64 10.29
N GLN A 58 -35.14 -13.84 9.86
CA GLN A 58 -34.37 -14.59 8.87
C GLN A 58 -34.34 -13.83 7.53
N ALA A 59 -33.21 -13.89 6.82
CA ALA A 59 -32.98 -13.35 5.49
C ALA A 59 -33.70 -14.12 4.37
N SER A 60 -34.98 -14.43 4.58
CA SER A 60 -35.86 -14.97 3.54
C SER A 60 -36.07 -13.95 2.41
N GLN A 61 -36.35 -14.43 1.20
CA GLN A 61 -36.58 -13.56 0.04
C GLN A 61 -37.68 -12.51 0.30
N ALA A 62 -38.74 -12.88 1.03
CA ALA A 62 -39.82 -11.97 1.42
C ALA A 62 -39.34 -10.90 2.42
N ASN A 63 -38.57 -11.28 3.43
CA ASN A 63 -38.01 -10.34 4.41
C ASN A 63 -36.97 -9.40 3.78
N LEU A 64 -36.11 -9.92 2.91
CA LEU A 64 -35.14 -9.11 2.17
C LEU A 64 -35.85 -8.09 1.28
N GLN A 65 -36.91 -8.48 0.57
CA GLN A 65 -37.67 -7.53 -0.25
C GLN A 65 -38.38 -6.46 0.61
N ALA A 66 -38.98 -6.87 1.74
CA ALA A 66 -39.61 -5.93 2.67
C ALA A 66 -38.60 -4.96 3.29
N ALA A 67 -37.41 -5.43 3.64
CA ALA A 67 -36.32 -4.60 4.14
C ALA A 67 -35.81 -3.61 3.08
N ARG A 68 -35.68 -4.05 1.81
CA ARG A 68 -35.31 -3.14 0.70
C ARG A 68 -36.33 -2.02 0.52
N ASN A 69 -37.62 -2.33 0.61
CA ASN A 69 -38.68 -1.33 0.55
C ASN A 69 -38.60 -0.34 1.74
N PHE A 70 -38.29 -0.84 2.94
CA PHE A 70 -38.06 0.01 4.13
C PHE A 70 -36.85 0.94 3.95
N VAL A 71 -35.73 0.42 3.46
CA VAL A 71 -34.50 1.19 3.16
C VAL A 71 -34.79 2.27 2.11
N GLN A 72 -35.55 1.96 1.07
CA GLN A 72 -35.92 2.95 0.06
C GLN A 72 -36.85 4.04 0.63
N GLY A 73 -37.80 3.66 1.49
CA GLY A 73 -38.87 4.52 1.97
C GLY A 73 -38.55 5.41 3.17
N PHE A 74 -37.51 5.13 3.96
CA PHE A 74 -37.24 5.96 5.15
C PHE A 74 -36.86 7.40 4.76
N SER A 75 -37.25 8.34 5.62
CA SER A 75 -36.92 9.76 5.51
C SER A 75 -35.99 10.18 6.64
N LEU A 76 -35.36 11.35 6.49
CA LEU A 76 -34.49 11.90 7.53
C LEU A 76 -35.31 12.43 8.70
N ASP A 77 -34.71 12.42 9.89
CA ASP A 77 -35.28 12.84 11.17
C ASP A 77 -34.28 13.71 11.94
N GLU A 78 -34.10 14.94 11.47
CA GLU A 78 -33.39 16.09 12.08
C GLU A 78 -32.18 15.81 13.00
N ALA A 79 -32.38 15.48 14.27
CA ALA A 79 -31.31 15.36 15.27
C ALA A 79 -30.59 13.99 15.26
N THR A 80 -29.71 13.72 16.23
CA THR A 80 -28.85 12.53 16.26
C THR A 80 -28.87 11.85 17.63
N ASN A 81 -29.78 10.91 17.85
CA ASN A 81 -29.89 10.10 19.07
C ASN A 81 -29.06 8.82 19.00
N LEU A 82 -27.73 8.99 18.93
CA LEU A 82 -26.76 7.90 18.78
C LEU A 82 -26.88 6.85 19.90
N ASN A 83 -26.98 7.30 21.16
CA ASN A 83 -27.07 6.41 22.31
C ASN A 83 -28.32 5.52 22.23
N GLY A 84 -29.48 6.10 21.90
CA GLY A 84 -30.72 5.35 21.74
C GLY A 84 -30.65 4.34 20.61
N GLY A 85 -30.10 4.73 19.45
CA GLY A 85 -29.91 3.85 18.30
C GLY A 85 -29.03 2.65 18.62
N LEU A 86 -27.86 2.89 19.22
CA LEU A 86 -26.93 1.83 19.63
C LEU A 86 -27.57 0.88 20.64
N LEU A 87 -28.17 1.42 21.72
CA LEU A 87 -28.80 0.58 22.74
C LEU A 87 -29.96 -0.25 22.18
N ARG A 88 -30.75 0.28 21.24
CA ARG A 88 -31.80 -0.48 20.56
C ARG A 88 -31.22 -1.63 19.75
N GLY A 89 -30.16 -1.39 18.97
CA GLY A 89 -29.52 -2.45 18.19
C GLY A 89 -28.90 -3.55 19.06
N ILE A 90 -28.26 -3.14 20.16
CA ILE A 90 -27.69 -4.06 21.17
C ILE A 90 -28.81 -4.88 21.84
N GLU A 91 -29.93 -4.25 22.19
CA GLU A 91 -31.08 -4.92 22.79
C GLU A 91 -31.63 -6.02 21.86
N ILE A 92 -31.77 -5.74 20.55
CA ILE A 92 -32.24 -6.71 19.56
C ILE A 92 -31.33 -7.95 19.51
N LEU A 93 -30.01 -7.75 19.43
CA LEU A 93 -29.04 -8.85 19.42
C LEU A 93 -29.03 -9.65 20.73
N ASN A 94 -29.07 -8.96 21.87
CA ASN A 94 -29.08 -9.61 23.18
C ASN A 94 -30.34 -10.45 23.40
N LYS A 95 -31.52 -9.90 23.07
CA LYS A 95 -32.79 -10.63 23.18
C LYS A 95 -32.81 -11.87 22.30
N ALA A 96 -32.25 -11.80 21.10
CA ALA A 96 -32.17 -12.95 20.22
C ALA A 96 -31.32 -14.08 20.81
N GLN A 97 -30.17 -13.76 21.40
CA GLN A 97 -29.32 -14.75 22.08
C GLN A 97 -30.00 -15.38 23.30
N GLU A 98 -30.81 -14.61 24.03
CA GLU A 98 -31.53 -15.09 25.22
C GLU A 98 -32.79 -15.88 24.89
N SER A 99 -33.51 -15.50 23.82
CA SER A 99 -34.83 -16.05 23.50
C SER A 99 -34.79 -17.20 22.48
N LEU A 100 -33.73 -17.29 21.67
CA LEU A 100 -33.60 -18.24 20.57
C LEU A 100 -32.25 -18.98 20.67
N PRO A 101 -32.20 -20.15 21.32
CA PRO A 101 -30.96 -20.92 21.49
C PRO A 101 -30.28 -21.27 20.16
N GLU A 102 -31.04 -21.46 19.09
CA GLU A 102 -30.50 -21.73 17.74
C GLU A 102 -29.63 -20.57 17.24
N LEU A 103 -30.02 -19.33 17.52
CA LEU A 103 -29.27 -18.12 17.13
C LEU A 103 -28.08 -17.85 18.05
N SER A 104 -27.94 -18.55 19.19
CA SER A 104 -26.81 -18.35 20.10
C SER A 104 -25.49 -18.88 19.53
N ASN A 105 -25.54 -19.83 18.60
CA ASN A 105 -24.37 -20.39 17.90
C ASN A 105 -23.95 -19.55 16.68
N HIS A 106 -24.76 -18.55 16.29
CA HIS A 106 -24.43 -17.65 15.20
C HIS A 106 -23.44 -16.57 15.65
N ALA A 107 -22.61 -16.10 14.72
CA ALA A 107 -21.76 -14.95 14.96
C ALA A 107 -22.59 -13.66 14.94
N SER A 108 -22.80 -13.04 16.10
CA SER A 108 -23.49 -11.74 16.19
C SER A 108 -22.55 -10.59 15.81
N ILE A 109 -23.06 -9.61 15.06
CA ILE A 109 -22.31 -8.44 14.57
C ILE A 109 -23.21 -7.20 14.64
N LEU A 110 -22.69 -6.11 15.23
CA LEU A 110 -23.36 -4.80 15.23
C LEU A 110 -22.56 -3.82 14.38
N ILE A 111 -23.21 -3.20 13.40
CA ILE A 111 -22.60 -2.18 12.53
C ILE A 111 -23.37 -0.86 12.72
N MET A 112 -22.66 0.20 13.06
CA MET A 112 -23.23 1.55 13.20
C MET A 112 -22.63 2.48 12.13
N LEU A 113 -23.43 3.35 11.54
CA LEU A 113 -23.01 4.39 10.60
C LEU A 113 -23.55 5.74 11.05
N THR A 114 -22.68 6.75 11.17
CA THR A 114 -23.03 8.14 11.52
C THR A 114 -22.15 9.15 10.81
N ASP A 115 -22.70 10.34 10.50
CA ASP A 115 -21.96 11.46 9.90
C ASP A 115 -21.75 12.64 10.88
N GLY A 116 -22.13 12.47 12.14
CA GLY A 116 -22.14 13.53 13.13
C GLY A 116 -22.03 13.05 14.57
N ASP A 117 -21.86 14.02 15.46
CA ASP A 117 -21.85 13.79 16.91
C ASP A 117 -23.27 13.64 17.49
N PRO A 118 -23.43 13.00 18.66
CA PRO A 118 -24.74 12.89 19.32
C PRO A 118 -25.29 14.26 19.73
N THR A 119 -26.52 14.57 19.30
CA THR A 119 -27.20 15.84 19.59
C THR A 119 -28.53 15.69 20.33
N GLU A 120 -29.08 14.46 20.39
CA GLU A 120 -30.36 14.16 21.02
C GLU A 120 -30.23 13.02 22.05
N GLY A 121 -31.04 13.06 23.12
CA GLY A 121 -30.95 12.08 24.20
C GLY A 121 -29.68 12.24 25.05
N VAL A 122 -28.87 11.16 25.16
CA VAL A 122 -27.61 11.19 25.91
C VAL A 122 -26.49 11.61 24.96
N THR A 123 -25.88 12.77 25.23
CA THR A 123 -24.83 13.37 24.40
C THR A 123 -23.44 13.33 25.05
N ASP A 124 -23.35 13.03 26.35
CA ASP A 124 -22.06 12.83 27.03
C ASP A 124 -21.37 11.57 26.52
N ARG A 125 -20.30 11.77 25.74
CA ARG A 125 -19.49 10.71 25.12
C ARG A 125 -19.04 9.66 26.12
N SER A 126 -18.59 10.06 27.31
CA SER A 126 -18.09 9.13 28.34
C SER A 126 -19.21 8.21 28.85
N GLN A 127 -20.41 8.76 29.02
CA GLN A 127 -21.59 8.01 29.41
C GLN A 127 -22.06 7.07 28.29
N ILE A 128 -21.99 7.48 27.02
CA ILE A 128 -22.32 6.63 25.87
C ILE A 128 -21.39 5.42 25.80
N LEU A 129 -20.06 5.63 25.91
CA LEU A 129 -19.07 4.54 25.94
C LEU A 129 -19.42 3.52 27.02
N LYS A 130 -19.69 4.00 28.24
CA LYS A 130 -20.08 3.17 29.38
C LYS A 130 -21.39 2.41 29.13
N ASN A 131 -22.41 3.06 28.58
CA ASN A 131 -23.70 2.45 28.27
C ASN A 131 -23.55 1.31 27.27
N VAL A 132 -22.85 1.56 26.16
CA VAL A 132 -22.61 0.59 25.08
C VAL A 132 -21.83 -0.62 25.60
N ARG A 133 -20.71 -0.38 26.29
CA ARG A 133 -19.88 -1.46 26.85
C ARG A 133 -20.66 -2.33 27.82
N ASN A 134 -21.44 -1.72 28.72
CA ASN A 134 -22.22 -2.44 29.73
C ASN A 134 -23.39 -3.22 29.12
N ALA A 135 -23.89 -2.81 27.95
CA ALA A 135 -24.97 -3.49 27.24
C ALA A 135 -24.46 -4.66 26.39
N ILE A 136 -23.33 -4.50 25.69
CA ILE A 136 -22.72 -5.56 24.86
C ILE A 136 -22.08 -6.64 25.74
N ARG A 137 -21.33 -6.25 26.78
CA ARG A 137 -20.63 -7.16 27.71
C ARG A 137 -19.67 -8.13 27.00
N GLY A 138 -19.01 -7.66 25.94
CA GLY A 138 -18.06 -8.46 25.16
C GLY A 138 -18.69 -9.60 24.33
N ARG A 139 -20.03 -9.68 24.22
CA ARG A 139 -20.72 -10.77 23.51
C ARG A 139 -20.50 -10.75 21.99
N PHE A 140 -20.33 -9.58 21.38
CA PHE A 140 -20.13 -9.42 19.95
C PHE A 140 -19.34 -8.15 19.61
N PRO A 141 -18.71 -8.09 18.42
CA PRO A 141 -18.03 -6.89 17.95
C PRO A 141 -19.01 -5.76 17.57
N LEU A 142 -18.62 -4.52 17.88
CA LEU A 142 -19.24 -3.29 17.38
C LEU A 142 -18.31 -2.60 16.36
N TYR A 143 -18.78 -2.48 15.13
CA TYR A 143 -18.08 -1.76 14.07
C TYR A 143 -18.73 -0.40 13.82
N ASN A 144 -17.95 0.67 14.01
CA ASN A 144 -18.41 2.04 13.82
C ASN A 144 -17.90 2.61 12.50
N LEU A 145 -18.80 3.12 11.67
CA LEU A 145 -18.48 3.73 10.38
C LEU A 145 -18.71 5.23 10.50
N GLY A 146 -17.64 6.01 10.46
CA GLY A 146 -17.69 7.47 10.49
C GLY A 146 -17.76 8.02 9.07
N PHE A 147 -18.90 8.58 8.68
CA PHE A 147 -19.12 9.13 7.34
C PHE A 147 -18.71 10.61 7.30
N GLY A 148 -17.58 10.87 6.66
CA GLY A 148 -17.03 12.22 6.50
C GLY A 148 -16.09 12.62 7.65
N HIS A 149 -15.95 13.92 7.84
CA HIS A 149 -15.01 14.53 8.79
C HIS A 149 -15.71 15.25 9.95
N ASN A 150 -17.04 15.32 9.92
CA ASN A 150 -17.84 16.04 10.93
C ASN A 150 -18.23 15.16 12.13
N VAL A 151 -17.47 14.09 12.36
CA VAL A 151 -17.67 13.15 13.47
C VAL A 151 -16.37 13.03 14.26
N ASP A 152 -16.48 12.99 15.59
CA ASP A 152 -15.37 12.64 16.49
C ASP A 152 -14.98 11.17 16.26
N PHE A 153 -14.01 10.95 15.37
CA PHE A 153 -13.61 9.61 14.98
C PHE A 153 -12.84 8.90 16.11
N ASN A 154 -12.08 9.64 16.90
CA ASN A 154 -11.42 9.10 18.09
C ASN A 154 -12.45 8.52 19.08
N PHE A 155 -13.59 9.20 19.28
CA PHE A 155 -14.70 8.66 20.06
C PHE A 155 -15.25 7.35 19.49
N LEU A 156 -15.43 7.26 18.17
CA LEU A 156 -15.90 6.03 17.50
C LEU A 156 -14.89 4.89 17.60
N GLU A 157 -13.59 5.18 17.46
CA GLU A 157 -12.50 4.22 17.61
C GLU A 157 -12.46 3.63 19.01
N VAL A 158 -12.46 4.49 20.04
CA VAL A 158 -12.49 4.04 21.44
C VAL A 158 -13.71 3.15 21.69
N MET A 159 -14.89 3.56 21.21
CA MET A 159 -16.12 2.79 21.37
C MET A 159 -16.02 1.39 20.72
N SER A 160 -15.54 1.31 19.48
CA SER A 160 -15.36 0.03 18.79
C SER A 160 -14.33 -0.85 19.48
N MET A 161 -13.19 -0.27 19.87
CA MET A 161 -12.11 -1.02 20.50
C MET A 161 -12.48 -1.51 21.92
N GLU A 162 -13.34 -0.82 22.67
CA GLU A 162 -13.89 -1.32 23.95
C GLU A 162 -14.86 -2.49 23.76
N ASN A 163 -15.35 -2.68 22.53
CA ASN A 163 -16.39 -3.65 22.18
C ASN A 163 -15.93 -4.61 21.08
N ASN A 164 -14.67 -5.03 21.11
CA ASN A 164 -14.08 -6.07 20.23
C ASN A 164 -14.17 -5.80 18.70
N GLY A 165 -14.41 -4.55 18.29
CA GLY A 165 -14.47 -4.15 16.88
C GLY A 165 -13.41 -3.11 16.52
N ARG A 166 -13.59 -2.50 15.34
CA ARG A 166 -12.80 -1.36 14.86
C ARG A 166 -13.71 -0.29 14.26
N ALA A 167 -13.27 0.96 14.28
CA ALA A 167 -13.92 2.00 13.50
C ALA A 167 -13.29 2.09 12.10
N GLN A 168 -14.06 2.57 11.13
CA GLN A 168 -13.59 2.82 9.78
C GLN A 168 -14.16 4.15 9.29
N ARG A 169 -13.30 5.00 8.72
CA ARG A 169 -13.75 6.24 8.09
C ARG A 169 -14.25 5.95 6.69
N ILE A 170 -15.38 6.57 6.33
CA ILE A 170 -15.98 6.56 5.01
C ILE A 170 -15.89 7.98 4.47
N TYR A 171 -15.16 8.18 3.37
CA TYR A 171 -14.94 9.50 2.81
C TYR A 171 -16.15 9.96 1.99
N GLU A 172 -16.53 11.24 2.12
CA GLU A 172 -17.61 11.87 1.36
C GLU A 172 -17.20 12.11 -0.12
N ASP A 173 -17.04 11.03 -0.88
CA ASP A 173 -16.73 11.06 -2.31
C ASP A 173 -17.69 10.12 -3.08
N ARG A 174 -17.60 10.11 -4.41
CA ARG A 174 -18.51 9.38 -5.32
C ARG A 174 -18.54 7.87 -5.05
N ASP A 175 -17.50 7.34 -4.45
CA ASP A 175 -17.26 5.92 -4.17
C ASP A 175 -17.64 5.50 -2.73
N ALA A 176 -18.26 6.36 -1.92
CA ALA A 176 -18.60 6.03 -0.53
C ALA A 176 -19.46 4.76 -0.40
N ALA A 177 -20.34 4.50 -1.36
CA ALA A 177 -21.12 3.26 -1.41
C ALA A 177 -20.21 2.02 -1.56
N GLN A 178 -19.17 2.09 -2.39
CA GLN A 178 -18.16 1.05 -2.56
C GLN A 178 -17.30 0.89 -1.30
N GLN A 179 -16.93 1.98 -0.63
CA GLN A 179 -16.19 1.92 0.64
C GLN A 179 -17.00 1.17 1.71
N LEU A 180 -18.31 1.45 1.84
CA LEU A 180 -19.22 0.73 2.75
C LEU A 180 -19.33 -0.77 2.41
N GLN A 181 -19.45 -1.10 1.12
CA GLN A 181 -19.48 -2.50 0.66
C GLN A 181 -18.15 -3.22 0.94
N GLY A 182 -17.02 -2.55 0.66
CA GLY A 182 -15.69 -3.10 0.90
C GLY A 182 -15.42 -3.34 2.38
N PHE A 183 -15.93 -2.47 3.27
CA PHE A 183 -15.92 -2.73 4.69
C PHE A 183 -16.78 -3.95 5.04
N TYR A 184 -18.03 -3.99 4.56
CA TYR A 184 -18.93 -5.11 4.84
C TYR A 184 -18.34 -6.45 4.39
N SER A 185 -17.73 -6.53 3.21
CA SER A 185 -17.12 -7.77 2.71
C SER A 185 -16.01 -8.32 3.63
N GLN A 186 -15.34 -7.47 4.41
CA GLN A 186 -14.32 -7.88 5.37
C GLN A 186 -14.91 -8.53 6.64
N VAL A 187 -16.18 -8.26 6.96
CA VAL A 187 -16.86 -8.77 8.17
C VAL A 187 -18.07 -9.66 7.85
N ALA A 188 -18.40 -9.83 6.57
CA ALA A 188 -19.59 -10.53 6.10
C ALA A 188 -19.56 -12.05 6.35
N ARG A 189 -18.37 -12.64 6.50
CA ARG A 189 -18.17 -14.09 6.54
C ARG A 189 -17.36 -14.54 7.75
N PRO A 190 -17.95 -14.56 8.95
CA PRO A 190 -17.31 -15.10 10.13
C PRO A 190 -17.14 -16.63 10.02
N LEU A 191 -15.94 -17.09 10.33
CA LEU A 191 -15.55 -18.50 10.30
C LEU A 191 -15.36 -19.09 11.70
N LEU A 192 -14.81 -18.30 12.63
CA LEU A 192 -14.58 -18.69 14.02
C LEU A 192 -14.92 -17.51 14.96
N VAL A 193 -15.36 -17.84 16.17
CA VAL A 193 -15.59 -16.90 17.28
C VAL A 193 -14.73 -17.28 18.49
N ASP A 194 -14.44 -16.30 19.34
CA ASP A 194 -13.65 -16.45 20.57
C ASP A 194 -12.31 -17.18 20.32
N VAL A 195 -11.55 -16.67 19.34
CA VAL A 195 -10.25 -17.19 18.96
C VAL A 195 -9.21 -16.77 20.01
N GLU A 196 -8.61 -17.75 20.65
CA GLU A 196 -7.57 -17.59 21.66
C GLU A 196 -6.31 -18.34 21.24
N LEU A 197 -5.21 -17.59 21.08
CA LEU A 197 -3.89 -18.14 20.81
C LEU A 197 -3.11 -18.19 22.13
N GLN A 198 -2.90 -19.39 22.64
CA GLN A 198 -2.25 -19.66 23.91
C GLN A 198 -0.78 -19.99 23.69
N TYR A 199 0.07 -19.32 24.46
CA TYR A 199 1.52 -19.53 24.47
C TYR A 199 1.95 -19.87 25.89
N PRO A 200 2.91 -20.79 26.10
CA PRO A 200 3.39 -21.13 27.44
C PRO A 200 3.96 -19.90 28.14
N GLN A 201 3.45 -19.55 29.33
CA GLN A 201 3.81 -18.31 30.05
C GLN A 201 5.29 -18.24 30.41
N ASP A 202 5.96 -19.37 30.59
CA ASP A 202 7.39 -19.45 30.89
C ASP A 202 8.29 -19.27 29.66
N THR A 203 7.71 -19.18 28.46
CA THR A 203 8.44 -19.05 27.19
C THR A 203 8.32 -17.67 26.55
N VAL A 204 7.39 -16.81 26.98
CA VAL A 204 7.12 -15.51 26.34
C VAL A 204 7.36 -14.36 27.30
N SER A 205 8.19 -13.40 26.89
CA SER A 205 8.49 -12.18 27.67
C SER A 205 7.56 -11.00 27.33
N ALA A 206 7.09 -10.92 26.09
CA ALA A 206 6.14 -9.92 25.62
C ALA A 206 5.33 -10.50 24.46
N LEU A 207 4.04 -10.15 24.38
CA LEU A 207 3.12 -10.66 23.36
C LEU A 207 2.12 -9.57 23.00
N THR A 208 1.74 -9.49 21.73
CA THR A 208 0.63 -8.67 21.26
C THR A 208 -0.72 -9.28 21.67
N GLN A 209 -1.82 -8.62 21.33
CA GLN A 209 -3.17 -9.17 21.47
C GLN A 209 -3.24 -10.57 20.85
N HIS A 210 -3.72 -11.53 21.65
CA HIS A 210 -3.79 -12.96 21.30
C HIS A 210 -5.21 -13.53 21.51
N ARG A 211 -6.17 -12.68 21.88
CA ARG A 211 -7.60 -13.02 21.99
C ARG A 211 -8.37 -12.15 21.01
N HIS A 212 -9.09 -12.78 20.10
CA HIS A 212 -9.81 -12.13 19.01
C HIS A 212 -11.25 -12.64 18.99
N LYS A 213 -12.22 -11.72 18.97
CA LYS A 213 -13.62 -12.09 19.14
C LYS A 213 -14.18 -12.88 17.96
N GLN A 214 -13.77 -12.53 16.74
CA GLN A 214 -14.19 -13.20 15.50
C GLN A 214 -13.04 -13.21 14.49
N TYR A 215 -13.01 -14.26 13.66
CA TYR A 215 -12.13 -14.40 12.51
C TYR A 215 -12.97 -14.53 11.24
N TYR A 216 -12.62 -13.78 10.20
CA TYR A 216 -13.40 -13.66 8.96
C TYR A 216 -12.65 -14.24 7.76
N GLU A 217 -13.39 -14.81 6.80
CA GLU A 217 -12.83 -15.28 5.53
C GLU A 217 -12.11 -14.13 4.80
N GLY A 218 -10.90 -14.40 4.30
CA GLY A 218 -10.07 -13.41 3.61
C GLY A 218 -9.33 -12.42 4.52
N SER A 219 -9.52 -12.51 5.84
CA SER A 219 -8.73 -11.79 6.83
C SER A 219 -7.63 -12.67 7.44
N GLU A 220 -6.77 -12.09 8.28
CA GLU A 220 -5.72 -12.81 9.00
C GLU A 220 -5.61 -12.29 10.45
N ILE A 221 -5.37 -13.21 11.40
CA ILE A 221 -4.98 -12.87 12.77
C ILE A 221 -3.46 -13.01 12.87
N MET A 222 -2.79 -11.91 13.23
CA MET A 222 -1.35 -11.92 13.50
C MET A 222 -1.08 -11.67 14.98
N VAL A 223 -0.26 -12.53 15.57
CA VAL A 223 0.26 -12.38 16.93
C VAL A 223 1.78 -12.42 16.86
N ALA A 224 2.43 -11.45 17.48
CA ALA A 224 3.88 -11.37 17.57
C ALA A 224 4.31 -11.28 19.03
N GLY A 225 5.47 -11.85 19.35
CA GLY A 225 6.00 -11.82 20.70
C GLY A 225 7.51 -11.98 20.74
N ARG A 226 8.07 -11.73 21.93
CA ARG A 226 9.47 -11.97 22.25
C ARG A 226 9.59 -13.20 23.13
N ILE A 227 10.30 -14.21 22.66
CA ILE A 227 10.56 -15.46 23.38
C ILE A 227 11.64 -15.21 24.45
N ALA A 228 11.52 -15.87 25.60
CA ALA A 228 12.53 -15.83 26.65
C ALA A 228 13.81 -16.61 26.25
N ASP A 229 14.95 -16.22 26.82
CA ASP A 229 16.24 -16.84 26.48
C ASP A 229 16.22 -18.36 26.71
N HIS A 230 16.82 -19.11 25.79
CA HIS A 230 16.92 -20.58 25.82
C HIS A 230 15.58 -21.36 25.81
N LYS A 231 14.45 -20.72 25.46
CA LYS A 231 13.12 -21.36 25.39
C LYS A 231 12.61 -21.65 23.99
N LEU A 232 13.42 -21.40 22.95
CA LEU A 232 13.03 -21.54 21.56
C LEU A 232 12.63 -22.98 21.18
N GLY A 233 13.40 -23.98 21.62
CA GLY A 233 13.15 -25.39 21.28
C GLY A 233 11.93 -26.02 21.97
N SER A 234 11.31 -25.31 22.93
CA SER A 234 10.05 -25.71 23.56
C SER A 234 8.88 -24.78 23.19
N PHE A 235 9.08 -23.87 22.24
CA PHE A 235 8.05 -22.91 21.87
C PHE A 235 6.92 -23.60 21.09
N LYS A 236 5.69 -23.32 21.51
CA LYS A 236 4.47 -23.83 20.87
C LYS A 236 3.36 -22.80 20.99
N ALA A 237 2.38 -22.91 20.10
CA ALA A 237 1.14 -22.15 20.18
C ALA A 237 -0.06 -23.10 20.10
N ASP A 238 -0.94 -23.03 21.08
CA ASP A 238 -2.21 -23.76 21.09
C ASP A 238 -3.33 -22.78 20.72
N VAL A 239 -4.03 -23.03 19.61
CA VAL A 239 -5.13 -22.16 19.13
C VAL A 239 -6.45 -22.83 19.45
N GLN A 240 -7.31 -22.12 20.19
CA GLN A 240 -8.66 -22.55 20.54
C GLN A 240 -9.68 -21.55 19.99
N ALA A 241 -10.77 -22.03 19.42
CA ALA A 241 -11.87 -21.20 18.95
C ALA A 241 -13.17 -22.02 18.86
N HIS A 242 -14.28 -21.35 18.55
CA HIS A 242 -15.56 -22.00 18.30
C HIS A 242 -16.05 -21.69 16.89
N GLY A 243 -16.52 -22.71 16.17
CA GLY A 243 -17.33 -22.56 14.96
C GLY A 243 -18.82 -22.63 15.31
N GLU A 244 -19.66 -22.85 14.30
CA GLU A 244 -21.10 -23.00 14.50
C GLU A 244 -21.41 -24.39 15.08
N GLY A 245 -21.54 -24.47 16.41
CA GLY A 245 -21.78 -25.72 17.13
C GLY A 245 -20.57 -26.68 17.16
N GLN A 246 -19.36 -26.19 16.86
CA GLN A 246 -18.13 -26.98 16.81
C GLN A 246 -17.01 -26.31 17.59
N GLU A 247 -16.16 -27.09 18.26
CA GLU A 247 -14.90 -26.58 18.83
C GLU A 247 -13.77 -26.73 17.82
N PHE A 248 -12.95 -25.70 17.69
CA PHE A 248 -11.72 -25.71 16.89
C PHE A 248 -10.52 -25.70 17.84
N ARG A 249 -9.64 -26.69 17.70
CA ARG A 249 -8.37 -26.76 18.44
C ARG A 249 -7.25 -27.23 17.53
N THR A 250 -6.14 -26.53 17.55
CA THR A 250 -4.91 -26.95 16.86
C THR A 250 -3.69 -26.54 17.66
N THR A 251 -2.60 -27.30 17.51
CA THR A 251 -1.31 -27.02 18.14
C THR A 251 -0.27 -26.81 17.05
N CYS A 252 0.41 -25.68 17.09
CA CYS A 252 1.51 -25.34 16.21
C CYS A 252 2.83 -25.52 16.98
N LEU A 253 3.68 -26.41 16.48
CA LEU A 253 5.04 -26.62 16.98
C LEU A 253 6.04 -25.93 16.06
N VAL A 254 7.14 -25.43 16.62
CA VAL A 254 8.23 -24.87 15.82
C VAL A 254 8.99 -26.00 15.14
N ASP A 255 9.12 -25.92 13.82
CA ASP A 255 10.04 -26.75 13.07
C ASP A 255 11.42 -26.09 13.06
N GLU A 256 12.32 -26.57 13.94
CA GLU A 256 13.67 -26.03 14.05
C GLU A 256 14.50 -26.21 12.77
N GLU A 257 14.29 -27.30 12.04
CA GLU A 257 15.05 -27.60 10.82
C GLU A 257 14.61 -26.68 9.67
N GLU A 258 13.30 -26.46 9.52
CA GLU A 258 12.78 -25.50 8.54
C GLU A 258 13.18 -24.06 8.93
N MET A 259 13.18 -23.70 10.22
CA MET A 259 13.65 -22.39 10.67
C MET A 259 15.14 -22.17 10.33
N LYS A 260 16.01 -23.17 10.60
CA LYS A 260 17.44 -23.11 10.22
C LYS A 260 17.62 -23.00 8.70
N LYS A 261 16.80 -23.71 7.93
CA LYS A 261 16.80 -23.64 6.46
C LYS A 261 16.40 -22.25 5.97
N LEU A 262 15.30 -21.69 6.49
CA LEU A 262 14.86 -20.33 6.18
C LEU A 262 15.94 -19.30 6.54
N LEU A 263 16.63 -19.47 7.67
CA LEU A 263 17.73 -18.60 8.04
C LEU A 263 18.93 -18.70 7.07
N ARG A 264 19.26 -19.90 6.58
CA ARG A 264 20.30 -20.09 5.55
C ARG A 264 19.93 -19.46 4.21
N GLU A 265 18.68 -19.61 3.77
CA GLU A 265 18.19 -19.05 2.50
C GLU A 265 18.00 -17.54 2.55
N ARG A 266 17.60 -17.03 3.72
CA ARG A 266 17.20 -15.63 3.90
C ARG A 266 18.24 -14.75 4.58
N GLY A 267 19.24 -15.35 5.23
CA GLY A 267 20.26 -14.66 6.03
C GLY A 267 19.68 -13.97 7.26
N HIS A 268 20.52 -13.20 7.95
CA HIS A 268 20.17 -12.41 9.13
C HIS A 268 19.09 -11.33 8.88
N MET A 269 18.71 -11.07 7.63
CA MET A 269 17.58 -10.20 7.32
C MET A 269 16.25 -10.75 7.87
N LEU A 270 16.09 -12.08 7.94
CA LEU A 270 14.86 -12.68 8.48
C LEU A 270 14.70 -12.35 9.97
N GLU A 271 15.77 -12.48 10.76
CA GLU A 271 15.79 -12.18 12.19
C GLU A 271 15.41 -10.71 12.45
N ASN A 272 16.05 -9.78 11.72
CA ASN A 272 15.76 -8.35 11.83
C ASN A 272 14.31 -8.01 11.45
N HIS A 273 13.78 -8.59 10.36
CA HIS A 273 12.40 -8.30 9.95
C HIS A 273 11.36 -8.85 10.94
N VAL A 274 11.57 -10.04 11.50
CA VAL A 274 10.65 -10.62 12.51
C VAL A 274 10.66 -9.77 13.78
N GLU A 275 11.83 -9.33 14.23
CA GLU A 275 11.94 -8.45 15.39
C GLU A 275 11.27 -7.09 15.14
N ARG A 276 11.51 -6.48 13.98
CA ARG A 276 10.90 -5.19 13.60
C ARG A 276 9.39 -5.31 13.40
N LEU A 277 8.89 -6.45 12.93
CA LEU A 277 7.45 -6.74 12.84
C LEU A 277 6.82 -6.76 14.24
N TRP A 278 7.43 -7.48 15.18
CA TRP A 278 6.99 -7.48 16.58
C TRP A 278 6.98 -6.06 17.17
N ALA A 279 8.05 -5.30 16.95
CA ALA A 279 8.16 -3.93 17.43
C ALA A 279 7.06 -3.03 16.83
N TYR A 280 6.82 -3.12 15.52
CA TYR A 280 5.77 -2.37 14.84
C TYR A 280 4.38 -2.67 15.40
N LEU A 281 4.00 -3.95 15.50
CA LEU A 281 2.70 -4.36 16.02
C LEU A 281 2.51 -3.94 17.48
N THR A 282 3.56 -4.09 18.30
CA THR A 282 3.53 -3.67 19.71
C THR A 282 3.34 -2.16 19.85
N ILE A 283 4.05 -1.35 19.05
CA ILE A 283 3.89 0.11 19.05
C ILE A 283 2.46 0.50 18.66
N GLN A 284 1.90 -0.10 17.60
CA GLN A 284 0.51 0.17 17.19
C GLN A 284 -0.49 -0.20 18.29
N GLU A 285 -0.30 -1.33 18.95
CA GLU A 285 -1.15 -1.76 20.06
C GLU A 285 -1.05 -0.80 21.27
N LEU A 286 0.14 -0.32 21.61
CA LEU A 286 0.33 0.69 22.67
C LEU A 286 -0.35 2.02 22.31
N LEU A 287 -0.24 2.45 21.05
CA LEU A 287 -0.90 3.66 20.54
C LEU A 287 -2.43 3.54 20.55
N ALA A 288 -2.98 2.36 20.28
CA ALA A 288 -4.42 2.09 20.40
C ALA A 288 -4.87 2.03 21.87
N LYS A 289 -4.12 1.34 22.74
CA LYS A 289 -4.45 1.23 24.18
C LYS A 289 -4.46 2.58 24.87
N ARG A 290 -3.52 3.48 24.57
CA ARG A 290 -3.45 4.82 25.20
C ARG A 290 -4.66 5.70 24.89
N MET A 291 -5.44 5.40 23.84
CA MET A 291 -6.64 6.17 23.48
C MET A 291 -7.81 5.87 24.41
N LYS A 292 -7.81 4.70 25.06
CA LYS A 292 -8.87 4.25 25.99
C LYS A 292 -8.65 4.68 27.44
N VAL A 293 -7.43 5.04 27.79
CA VAL A 293 -7.03 5.30 29.17
C VAL A 293 -6.62 6.76 29.35
N GLU A 294 -6.82 7.27 30.56
CA GLU A 294 -6.50 8.65 30.94
C GLU A 294 -5.47 8.68 32.08
N GLY A 295 -4.91 9.85 32.35
CA GLY A 295 -4.01 10.06 33.49
C GLY A 295 -2.66 9.32 33.39
N GLU A 296 -2.22 8.75 34.51
CA GLU A 296 -0.89 8.14 34.67
C GLU A 296 -0.68 6.92 33.77
N GLU A 297 -1.72 6.11 33.55
CA GLU A 297 -1.64 4.93 32.69
C GLU A 297 -1.39 5.32 31.22
N ARG A 298 -2.04 6.38 30.74
CA ARG A 298 -1.79 6.95 29.41
C ARG A 298 -0.35 7.44 29.25
N ALA A 299 0.19 8.08 30.28
CA ALA A 299 1.56 8.56 30.27
C ALA A 299 2.57 7.39 30.25
N ASN A 300 2.31 6.33 31.02
CA ASN A 300 3.12 5.12 31.02
C ASN A 300 3.12 4.42 29.65
N LEU A 301 1.95 4.19 29.05
CA LEU A 301 1.84 3.61 27.70
C LEU A 301 2.55 4.47 26.63
N SER A 302 2.42 5.80 26.73
CA SER A 302 3.11 6.72 25.82
C SER A 302 4.63 6.66 25.99
N SER A 303 5.13 6.54 27.22
CA SER A 303 6.56 6.37 27.50
C SER A 303 7.10 5.04 26.93
N GLN A 304 6.36 3.95 27.07
CA GLN A 304 6.72 2.66 26.48
C GLN A 304 6.75 2.71 24.95
N ALA A 305 5.72 3.29 24.33
CA ALA A 305 5.65 3.45 22.88
C ALA A 305 6.79 4.35 22.36
N LEU A 306 7.11 5.44 23.06
CA LEU A 306 8.24 6.32 22.73
C LEU A 306 9.58 5.57 22.82
N LYS A 307 9.81 4.84 23.92
CA LYS A 307 11.03 4.05 24.12
C LYS A 307 11.23 3.03 23.01
N MET A 308 10.18 2.31 22.62
CA MET A 308 10.24 1.36 21.50
C MET A 308 10.42 2.06 20.15
N SER A 309 9.73 3.18 19.92
CA SER A 309 9.86 3.96 18.67
C SER A 309 11.31 4.43 18.47
N LEU A 310 11.97 4.91 19.53
CA LEU A 310 13.37 5.32 19.49
C LEU A 310 14.33 4.13 19.30
N ALA A 311 14.11 3.02 20.02
CA ALA A 311 14.95 1.83 19.92
C ALA A 311 14.95 1.21 18.52
N TYR A 312 13.79 1.20 17.84
CA TYR A 312 13.63 0.63 16.50
C TYR A 312 13.61 1.68 15.38
N GLN A 313 13.83 2.96 15.72
CA GLN A 313 13.91 4.10 14.79
C GLN A 313 12.65 4.28 13.92
N PHE A 314 11.47 4.11 14.52
CA PHE A 314 10.20 4.41 13.86
C PHE A 314 9.81 5.87 14.06
N VAL A 315 9.35 6.53 12.98
CA VAL A 315 8.63 7.81 13.04
C VAL A 315 7.17 7.50 13.35
N THR A 316 6.72 7.88 14.54
CA THR A 316 5.38 7.58 15.08
C THR A 316 4.75 8.87 15.58
N PRO A 317 3.48 8.89 16.05
CA PRO A 317 2.89 10.09 16.66
C PRO A 317 3.63 10.61 17.91
N LEU A 318 4.68 9.93 18.35
CA LEU A 318 5.51 10.30 19.51
C LEU A 318 6.96 10.63 19.14
N THR A 319 7.37 10.45 17.88
CA THR A 319 8.75 10.65 17.42
C THR A 319 8.80 11.38 16.08
N SER A 320 9.81 12.24 15.95
CA SER A 320 10.06 13.05 14.75
C SER A 320 11.47 12.76 14.23
N MET A 321 11.65 12.77 12.91
CA MET A 321 12.99 12.71 12.30
C MET A 321 13.39 14.10 11.84
N THR A 322 14.57 14.58 12.26
CA THR A 322 15.09 15.90 11.86
C THR A 322 16.36 15.74 11.04
N ILE A 323 16.50 16.55 9.99
CA ILE A 323 17.68 16.55 9.12
C ILE A 323 18.59 17.70 9.55
N ARG A 324 19.78 17.36 10.05
CA ARG A 324 20.80 18.36 10.41
C ARG A 324 21.54 18.82 9.14
N GLY A 325 21.88 20.11 9.08
CA GLY A 325 22.64 20.69 7.97
C GLY A 325 21.80 21.28 6.84
N MET A 326 20.47 21.16 6.93
CA MET A 326 19.52 21.85 6.04
C MET A 326 18.65 22.78 6.88
N ALA A 327 18.36 23.96 6.32
CA ALA A 327 17.46 24.93 6.91
C ALA A 327 16.64 25.60 5.79
N ASP A 328 15.38 25.90 6.06
CA ASP A 328 14.56 26.72 5.16
C ASP A 328 14.92 28.22 5.28
N GLU A 329 14.18 29.07 4.57
CA GLU A 329 14.37 30.53 4.59
C GLU A 329 14.21 31.13 6.00
N ASP A 330 13.47 30.45 6.89
CA ASP A 330 13.24 30.84 8.29
C ASP A 330 14.27 30.21 9.25
N GLY A 331 15.25 29.44 8.75
CA GLY A 331 16.25 28.77 9.58
C GLY A 331 15.77 27.48 10.24
N LEU A 332 14.59 26.97 9.88
CA LEU A 332 13.99 25.77 10.46
C LEU A 332 14.52 24.51 9.78
N LYS A 333 14.80 23.49 10.60
CA LYS A 333 15.27 22.19 10.11
C LYS A 333 14.12 21.39 9.52
N PRO A 334 14.32 20.68 8.39
CA PRO A 334 13.35 19.72 7.90
C PRO A 334 13.00 18.71 8.99
N THR A 335 11.71 18.58 9.27
CA THR A 335 11.15 17.69 10.30
C THR A 335 10.11 16.78 9.64
N ILE A 336 10.25 15.48 9.84
CA ILE A 336 9.35 14.44 9.32
C ILE A 336 8.60 13.85 10.50
N ASP A 337 7.28 14.00 10.46
CA ASP A 337 6.35 13.54 11.50
C ASP A 337 5.29 12.59 10.93
N LYS A 338 4.70 11.77 11.79
CA LYS A 338 3.47 11.03 11.46
C LYS A 338 2.27 11.97 11.62
N PRO A 339 1.54 12.34 10.55
CA PRO A 339 0.38 13.22 10.67
C PRO A 339 -0.74 12.55 11.51
N PRO A 340 -1.50 13.32 12.31
CA PRO A 340 -2.64 12.80 13.07
C PRO A 340 -3.81 12.43 12.15
N GLU A 341 -4.65 11.46 12.55
CA GLU A 341 -5.77 10.99 11.70
C GLU A 341 -6.84 12.07 11.42
N ASP A 342 -7.01 13.04 12.32
CA ASP A 342 -7.92 14.19 12.14
C ASP A 342 -7.30 15.35 11.35
N SER A 343 -6.07 15.20 10.86
CA SER A 343 -5.61 16.13 9.84
C SER A 343 -6.48 15.94 8.61
N LEU A 344 -7.24 16.99 8.27
CA LEU A 344 -7.86 17.13 6.95
C LEU A 344 -6.80 16.71 5.92
N PRO A 345 -7.18 16.00 4.84
CA PRO A 345 -6.32 15.97 3.67
C PRO A 345 -5.83 17.39 3.44
N LEU A 346 -4.52 17.57 3.27
CA LEU A 346 -3.81 18.87 3.22
C LEU A 346 -4.42 19.90 2.22
N GLU A 347 -5.53 19.59 1.55
CA GLU A 347 -6.24 20.40 0.57
C GLU A 347 -7.16 21.48 1.19
N MET A 348 -7.49 21.43 2.50
CA MET A 348 -8.61 22.24 3.06
C MET A 348 -8.28 23.37 4.06
N VAL A 349 -7.01 23.75 4.26
CA VAL A 349 -6.64 24.97 5.04
C VAL A 349 -5.74 25.88 4.21
N GLY A 350 -6.27 26.96 3.63
CA GLY A 350 -5.46 28.05 3.05
C GLY A 350 -4.91 28.97 4.16
N HIS A 351 -3.79 29.69 4.06
CA HIS A 351 -2.73 29.83 3.06
C HIS A 351 -1.37 29.57 3.76
N ARG A 352 -0.68 28.49 3.39
CA ARG A 352 0.78 28.37 3.40
C ARG A 352 1.14 27.50 2.18
N ARG A 353 1.96 28.03 1.26
CA ARG A 353 2.17 27.43 -0.07
C ARG A 353 3.15 26.27 -0.01
N THR A 354 2.63 25.09 0.30
CA THR A 354 3.32 23.80 0.17
C THR A 354 2.45 22.93 -0.74
N PHE A 355 2.93 22.64 -1.95
CA PHE A 355 2.18 21.85 -2.93
C PHE A 355 2.38 20.35 -2.67
N VAL A 356 1.44 19.77 -1.93
CA VAL A 356 1.09 18.34 -2.00
C VAL A 356 -0.28 18.34 -2.70
N LEU A 357 -0.67 17.36 -3.53
CA LEU A 357 -1.43 16.22 -3.04
C LEU A 357 -1.52 15.05 -4.04
N ALA A 358 -1.18 13.88 -3.52
CA ALA A 358 -1.75 12.57 -3.85
C ALA A 358 -2.91 12.33 -2.85
N ALA A 359 -3.94 11.54 -3.09
CA ALA A 359 -4.50 10.80 -4.22
C ALA A 359 -5.81 10.19 -3.69
N SER A 360 -6.76 9.85 -4.56
CA SER A 360 -7.88 8.96 -4.23
C SER A 360 -7.75 7.62 -4.98
N GLN A 361 -7.76 6.55 -4.16
CA GLN A 361 -8.08 5.13 -4.41
C GLN A 361 -9.51 4.88 -3.89
N PRO A 362 -10.31 3.89 -4.37
CA PRO A 362 -10.18 2.45 -4.00
C PRO A 362 -10.39 1.47 -5.18
N SER A 363 -9.78 0.28 -5.28
CA SER A 363 -9.84 -0.97 -4.46
C SER A 363 -11.16 -1.76 -4.61
N PRO A 364 -11.20 -3.09 -4.40
CA PRO A 364 -10.28 -4.15 -4.83
C PRO A 364 -11.02 -5.46 -5.25
N THR A 365 -10.40 -6.31 -6.07
CA THR A 365 -10.70 -7.76 -6.06
C THR A 365 -9.43 -8.59 -6.17
N HIS A 366 -9.23 -9.36 -5.10
CA HIS A 366 -8.49 -10.61 -4.91
C HIS A 366 -6.99 -10.70 -5.21
N SER A 367 -6.30 -10.75 -4.07
CA SER A 367 -4.95 -11.23 -3.76
C SER A 367 -4.64 -12.64 -4.27
N SER A 368 -3.54 -12.74 -5.01
CA SER A 368 -2.60 -13.86 -4.90
C SER A 368 -1.31 -13.29 -4.34
N ALA A 369 -1.01 -13.65 -3.10
CA ALA A 369 0.20 -13.25 -2.41
C ALA A 369 1.40 -14.04 -2.98
N ASN A 370 2.36 -13.31 -3.52
CA ASN A 370 3.76 -13.71 -3.51
C ASN A 370 4.59 -12.44 -3.30
N ILE A 371 4.88 -12.14 -2.04
CA ILE A 371 5.83 -11.09 -1.65
C ILE A 371 7.23 -11.62 -2.02
N GLN A 372 7.64 -11.34 -3.25
CA GLN A 372 9.03 -11.48 -3.67
C GLN A 372 9.82 -10.29 -3.10
N ARG A 373 10.95 -10.65 -2.48
CA ARG A 373 11.99 -9.76 -1.98
C ARG A 373 12.40 -8.74 -3.05
N LEU A 374 12.64 -7.50 -2.63
CA LEU A 374 13.36 -6.49 -3.43
C LEU A 374 14.70 -7.07 -3.91
N PRO A 375 14.97 -7.10 -5.24
CA PRO A 375 16.25 -7.58 -5.76
C PRO A 375 17.39 -6.57 -5.56
N ASN A 376 18.60 -7.10 -5.40
CA ASN A 376 19.87 -6.37 -5.21
C ASN A 376 20.51 -5.87 -6.54
N GLN A 377 19.74 -5.64 -7.60
CA GLN A 377 20.27 -5.20 -8.91
C GLN A 377 19.37 -4.16 -9.56
N VAL A 378 19.88 -2.94 -9.78
CA VAL A 378 19.19 -1.88 -10.52
C VAL A 378 20.14 -1.36 -11.60
N THR A 379 19.70 -1.37 -12.86
CA THR A 379 20.35 -0.65 -13.97
C THR A 379 19.29 0.23 -14.64
N GLY A 380 19.61 1.47 -15.01
CA GLY A 380 18.58 2.41 -15.50
C GLY A 380 19.11 3.65 -16.23
N VAL A 381 18.20 4.44 -16.82
CA VAL A 381 18.51 5.63 -17.64
C VAL A 381 17.61 6.80 -17.25
N ASP A 382 18.20 7.98 -16.98
CA ASP A 382 17.45 9.12 -16.41
C ASP A 382 17.72 10.54 -16.96
N THR A 383 18.89 10.89 -17.47
CA THR A 383 19.12 12.24 -18.06
C THR A 383 20.13 12.17 -19.20
N ASP A 384 19.95 12.90 -20.31
CA ASP A 384 20.77 12.87 -21.56
C ASP A 384 21.58 11.59 -21.87
N PRO A 385 20.94 10.64 -22.57
CA PRO A 385 20.62 9.33 -22.03
C PRO A 385 21.83 8.73 -21.29
N HIS A 386 21.84 8.97 -19.98
CA HIS A 386 22.85 8.53 -19.05
C HIS A 386 22.46 7.18 -18.48
N PHE A 387 23.14 6.14 -18.95
CA PHE A 387 22.97 4.77 -18.52
C PHE A 387 23.78 4.55 -17.24
N ILE A 388 23.13 4.05 -16.19
CA ILE A 388 23.76 3.67 -14.93
C ILE A 388 23.67 2.15 -14.80
N ILE A 389 24.83 1.51 -14.71
CA ILE A 389 25.00 0.06 -14.59
C ILE A 389 25.60 -0.25 -13.22
N TYR A 390 24.78 -0.79 -12.31
CA TYR A 390 25.27 -1.29 -11.03
C TYR A 390 25.94 -2.65 -11.19
N VAL A 391 27.14 -2.82 -10.60
CA VAL A 391 27.91 -4.07 -10.63
C VAL A 391 28.01 -4.64 -9.21
N PRO A 392 27.12 -5.56 -8.80
CA PRO A 392 27.05 -6.01 -7.42
C PRO A 392 28.31 -6.69 -6.90
N GLN A 393 29.08 -7.37 -7.77
CA GLN A 393 30.32 -8.02 -7.34
C GLN A 393 31.41 -7.03 -6.88
N LYS A 394 31.26 -5.76 -7.23
CA LYS A 394 32.19 -4.67 -6.89
C LYS A 394 31.58 -3.62 -5.97
N GLU A 395 30.29 -3.74 -5.67
CA GLU A 395 29.50 -2.73 -4.94
C GLU A 395 29.66 -1.31 -5.51
N ASP A 396 29.85 -1.19 -6.83
CA ASP A 396 30.15 0.08 -7.50
C ASP A 396 29.35 0.21 -8.80
N SER A 397 29.28 1.42 -9.35
CA SER A 397 28.46 1.74 -10.52
C SER A 397 29.30 2.26 -11.69
N LEU A 398 28.94 1.84 -12.90
CA LEU A 398 29.47 2.37 -14.15
C LEU A 398 28.41 3.22 -14.83
N CYS A 399 28.84 4.23 -15.56
CA CYS A 399 27.91 5.11 -16.24
C CYS A 399 28.43 5.67 -17.56
N PHE A 400 27.56 5.85 -18.54
CA PHE A 400 27.91 6.36 -19.87
C PHE A 400 26.71 7.05 -20.52
N ASN A 401 26.95 7.91 -21.51
CA ASN A 401 25.88 8.57 -22.28
C ASN A 401 25.83 8.01 -23.70
N ILE A 402 24.69 8.11 -24.39
CA ILE A 402 24.61 7.95 -25.86
C ILE A 402 24.13 9.27 -26.46
N ASN A 403 25.04 10.07 -27.02
CA ASN A 403 24.68 11.37 -27.58
C ASN A 403 24.30 11.22 -29.06
N GLU A 404 23.01 11.10 -29.34
CA GLU A 404 22.46 10.95 -30.69
C GLU A 404 21.35 11.96 -30.98
N ASP A 405 21.04 12.18 -32.25
CA ASP A 405 20.07 13.20 -32.65
C ASP A 405 18.63 12.84 -32.23
N PRO A 406 17.79 13.86 -31.91
CA PRO A 406 16.37 13.63 -31.67
C PRO A 406 15.69 12.87 -32.81
N GLY A 407 14.90 11.86 -32.46
CA GLY A 407 14.21 10.98 -33.40
C GLY A 407 14.86 9.61 -33.57
N VAL A 408 16.15 9.47 -33.22
CA VAL A 408 16.86 8.18 -33.20
C VAL A 408 16.20 7.24 -32.19
N ILE A 409 16.07 5.96 -32.57
CA ILE A 409 15.49 4.91 -31.74
C ILE A 409 16.62 3.94 -31.35
N LEU A 410 16.78 3.73 -30.04
CA LEU A 410 17.80 2.88 -29.47
C LEU A 410 17.20 1.56 -28.96
N ASN A 411 17.86 0.45 -29.25
CA ASN A 411 17.56 -0.86 -28.70
C ASN A 411 18.16 -0.99 -27.29
N LEU A 412 17.29 -1.04 -26.28
CA LEU A 412 17.69 -1.10 -24.87
C LEU A 412 17.85 -2.54 -24.41
N VAL A 413 16.87 -3.38 -24.73
CA VAL A 413 16.85 -4.80 -24.36
C VAL A 413 16.26 -5.59 -25.53
N GLN A 414 16.91 -6.67 -25.91
CA GLN A 414 16.41 -7.62 -26.89
C GLN A 414 16.70 -9.04 -26.40
N ASP A 415 15.66 -9.84 -26.21
CA ASP A 415 15.77 -11.25 -25.92
C ASP A 415 15.24 -12.08 -27.10
N PRO A 416 16.12 -12.74 -27.89
CA PRO A 416 15.70 -13.54 -29.04
C PRO A 416 14.96 -14.81 -28.64
N ASP A 417 15.19 -15.35 -27.44
CA ASP A 417 14.61 -16.62 -27.01
C ASP A 417 13.14 -16.44 -26.59
N THR A 418 12.82 -15.33 -25.93
CA THR A 418 11.43 -14.97 -25.56
C THR A 418 10.73 -14.12 -26.63
N GLY A 419 11.47 -13.44 -27.50
CA GLY A 419 10.95 -12.44 -28.44
C GLY A 419 10.76 -11.06 -27.80
N PHE A 420 11.05 -10.90 -26.52
CA PHE A 420 10.86 -9.64 -25.80
C PHE A 420 11.85 -8.56 -26.28
N SER A 421 11.35 -7.36 -26.56
CA SER A 421 12.16 -6.21 -26.96
C SER A 421 11.72 -4.93 -26.25
N VAL A 422 12.68 -4.06 -25.98
CA VAL A 422 12.46 -2.70 -25.48
C VAL A 422 13.29 -1.74 -26.30
N ASN A 423 12.61 -0.80 -26.96
CA ASN A 423 13.24 0.25 -27.76
C ASN A 423 12.81 1.63 -27.22
N GLY A 424 13.70 2.61 -27.31
CA GLY A 424 13.44 3.97 -26.85
C GLY A 424 13.79 5.03 -27.89
N GLN A 425 12.86 5.94 -28.16
CA GLN A 425 13.06 7.06 -29.08
C GLN A 425 13.51 8.32 -28.34
N LEU A 426 14.57 8.96 -28.85
CA LEU A 426 15.11 10.19 -28.31
C LEU A 426 14.30 11.42 -28.75
N ILE A 427 14.16 12.40 -27.86
CA ILE A 427 13.56 13.72 -28.09
C ILE A 427 14.54 14.80 -27.62
N GLY A 428 14.62 15.93 -28.34
CA GLY A 428 15.52 17.02 -27.99
C GLY A 428 14.92 18.01 -26.98
N SER A 429 15.78 18.66 -26.19
CA SER A 429 15.42 19.82 -25.38
C SER A 429 15.02 21.02 -26.25
N LYS A 430 13.96 21.74 -25.89
CA LYS A 430 13.55 22.98 -26.57
C LYS A 430 14.40 24.18 -26.12
N ALA A 431 15.70 24.22 -26.43
CA ALA A 431 16.52 25.42 -26.24
C ALA A 431 16.98 26.00 -27.58
N ARG A 432 16.58 27.25 -27.84
CA ARG A 432 17.04 28.10 -28.95
C ARG A 432 18.40 28.71 -28.59
N SER A 433 19.49 28.04 -28.95
CA SER A 433 20.79 28.69 -29.19
C SER A 433 21.67 27.76 -30.05
N PRO A 434 22.25 28.21 -31.18
CA PRO A 434 23.03 27.35 -32.09
C PRO A 434 24.36 26.83 -31.53
N GLU A 435 24.77 27.24 -30.32
CA GLU A 435 26.14 27.05 -29.81
C GLU A 435 26.22 26.17 -28.54
N GLN A 436 25.12 25.56 -28.09
CA GLN A 436 25.13 24.58 -26.99
C GLN A 436 24.48 23.28 -27.45
N HIS A 437 25.18 22.15 -27.32
CA HIS A 437 24.62 20.83 -27.60
C HIS A 437 23.33 20.65 -26.78
N ALA A 438 22.21 20.50 -27.49
CA ALA A 438 20.90 20.31 -26.90
C ALA A 438 20.79 18.87 -26.37
N GLY A 439 20.46 18.73 -25.08
CA GLY A 439 20.23 17.43 -24.48
C GLY A 439 19.12 16.61 -25.14
N THR A 440 19.26 15.28 -25.17
CA THR A 440 18.28 14.32 -25.70
C THR A 440 17.77 13.34 -24.64
N TYR A 441 16.45 13.17 -24.54
CA TYR A 441 15.80 12.30 -23.54
C TYR A 441 14.92 11.25 -24.19
N PHE A 442 14.52 10.19 -23.47
CA PHE A 442 13.50 9.27 -24.01
C PHE A 442 12.12 9.91 -23.98
N GLY A 443 11.53 10.11 -25.15
CA GLY A 443 10.17 10.67 -25.30
C GLY A 443 9.11 9.62 -25.63
N ARG A 444 9.54 8.42 -26.02
CA ARG A 444 8.66 7.29 -26.35
C ARG A 444 9.43 5.99 -26.11
N LEU A 445 8.80 5.04 -25.45
CA LEU A 445 9.30 3.69 -25.26
C LEU A 445 8.31 2.70 -25.88
N GLY A 446 8.82 1.74 -26.64
CA GLY A 446 8.07 0.58 -27.13
C GLY A 446 8.56 -0.66 -26.44
N ILE A 447 7.63 -1.42 -25.86
CA ILE A 447 7.89 -2.73 -25.29
C ILE A 447 7.06 -3.73 -26.10
N ALA A 448 7.71 -4.72 -26.70
CA ALA A 448 7.06 -5.65 -27.60
C ALA A 448 7.38 -7.10 -27.24
N ASN A 449 6.46 -7.99 -27.58
CA ASN A 449 6.74 -9.39 -27.77
C ASN A 449 6.01 -9.88 -29.03
N PRO A 450 6.71 -9.98 -30.18
CA PRO A 450 6.12 -10.41 -31.44
C PRO A 450 5.58 -11.85 -31.41
N LYS A 451 6.01 -12.69 -30.46
CA LYS A 451 5.49 -14.07 -30.35
C LYS A 451 4.07 -14.12 -29.76
N THR A 452 3.65 -13.07 -29.07
CA THR A 452 2.36 -12.99 -28.37
C THR A 452 1.50 -11.81 -28.85
N ASP A 453 1.87 -11.18 -29.97
CA ASP A 453 1.26 -9.94 -30.48
C ASP A 453 1.11 -8.83 -29.42
N PHE A 454 1.99 -8.83 -28.42
CA PHE A 454 1.98 -7.84 -27.35
C PHE A 454 2.80 -6.63 -27.78
N GLN A 455 2.20 -5.45 -27.69
CA GLN A 455 2.87 -4.17 -27.91
C GLN A 455 2.40 -3.19 -26.85
N LEU A 456 3.32 -2.47 -26.24
CA LEU A 456 3.04 -1.42 -25.27
C LEU A 456 3.82 -0.18 -25.67
N GLU A 457 3.10 0.89 -25.97
CA GLU A 457 3.68 2.20 -26.23
C GLU A 457 3.53 3.07 -24.99
N VAL A 458 4.64 3.68 -24.57
CA VAL A 458 4.67 4.58 -23.42
C VAL A 458 5.21 5.92 -23.88
N THR A 459 4.43 6.99 -23.69
CA THR A 459 4.84 8.38 -23.92
C THR A 459 4.58 9.21 -22.67
N PRO A 460 5.15 10.41 -22.52
CA PRO A 460 4.80 11.33 -21.44
C PRO A 460 3.31 11.69 -21.35
N LYS A 461 2.53 11.51 -22.43
CA LYS A 461 1.11 11.85 -22.49
C LYS A 461 0.19 10.67 -22.19
N ASN A 462 0.50 9.50 -22.75
CA ASN A 462 -0.36 8.33 -22.70
C ASN A 462 0.45 7.02 -22.72
N ILE A 463 -0.22 5.97 -22.26
CA ILE A 463 0.25 4.59 -22.25
C ILE A 463 -0.75 3.79 -23.08
N THR A 464 -0.33 3.25 -24.22
CA THR A 464 -1.24 2.58 -25.17
C THR A 464 -0.87 1.10 -25.27
N LEU A 465 -1.83 0.23 -24.96
CA LEU A 465 -1.69 -1.21 -25.16
C LEU A 465 -2.13 -1.58 -26.58
N ASN A 466 -1.35 -2.40 -27.27
CA ASN A 466 -1.53 -2.87 -28.64
C ASN A 466 -1.99 -1.74 -29.59
N PRO A 467 -1.16 -0.69 -29.78
CA PRO A 467 -1.52 0.46 -30.60
C PRO A 467 -1.93 0.07 -32.03
N SER A 468 -1.28 -0.95 -32.60
CA SER A 468 -1.57 -1.48 -33.94
C SER A 468 -2.99 -2.06 -34.11
N SER A 469 -3.62 -2.50 -33.02
CA SER A 469 -4.99 -3.04 -33.02
C SER A 469 -6.02 -2.07 -32.41
N GLY A 470 -5.64 -0.82 -32.14
CA GLY A 470 -6.51 0.17 -31.49
C GLY A 470 -6.86 -0.18 -30.05
N GLY A 471 -5.93 -0.80 -29.32
CA GLY A 471 -6.15 -1.20 -27.93
C GLY A 471 -6.28 -0.02 -26.95
N PRO A 472 -6.52 -0.31 -25.66
CA PRO A 472 -6.88 0.70 -24.67
C PRO A 472 -5.74 1.70 -24.42
N VAL A 473 -6.13 2.97 -24.26
CA VAL A 473 -5.24 4.09 -23.95
C VAL A 473 -5.45 4.51 -22.50
N PHE A 474 -4.36 4.57 -21.75
CA PHE A 474 -4.32 4.97 -20.35
C PHE A 474 -3.54 6.27 -20.18
N SER A 475 -3.88 7.00 -19.13
CA SER A 475 -3.18 8.19 -18.66
C SER A 475 -2.26 7.84 -17.49
N TRP A 476 -1.21 8.62 -17.27
CA TRP A 476 -0.36 8.53 -16.07
C TRP A 476 -1.09 8.83 -14.75
N ASN A 477 -2.33 9.32 -14.82
CA ASN A 477 -3.20 9.51 -13.66
C ASN A 477 -4.07 8.29 -13.34
N ASP A 478 -4.05 7.27 -14.19
CA ASP A 478 -4.82 6.04 -13.99
C ASP A 478 -4.06 5.07 -13.08
N GLN A 479 -4.81 4.15 -12.47
CA GLN A 479 -4.26 3.00 -11.77
C GLN A 479 -4.86 1.75 -12.38
N ALA A 480 -4.02 0.92 -13.00
CA ALA A 480 -4.47 -0.28 -13.72
C ALA A 480 -3.42 -1.38 -13.64
N ALA A 481 -3.86 -2.63 -13.55
CA ALA A 481 -3.02 -3.80 -13.75
C ALA A 481 -3.61 -4.60 -14.90
N LEU A 482 -2.83 -4.79 -15.95
CA LEU A 482 -3.20 -5.47 -17.17
C LEU A 482 -2.36 -6.72 -17.28
N ARG A 483 -2.99 -7.83 -17.64
CA ARG A 483 -2.28 -9.07 -17.91
C ARG A 483 -2.65 -9.51 -19.32
N GLN A 484 -1.66 -9.59 -20.18
CA GLN A 484 -1.80 -10.20 -21.51
C GLN A 484 -0.74 -11.28 -21.62
N ASP A 485 -1.21 -12.52 -21.75
CA ASP A 485 -0.39 -13.73 -21.73
C ASP A 485 0.55 -13.78 -20.52
N ARG A 486 1.83 -13.60 -20.80
CA ARG A 486 2.97 -13.72 -19.90
C ARG A 486 3.54 -12.38 -19.46
N VAL A 487 2.94 -11.27 -19.92
CA VAL A 487 3.33 -9.91 -19.58
C VAL A 487 2.26 -9.29 -18.68
N VAL A 488 2.69 -8.79 -17.53
CA VAL A 488 1.87 -8.03 -16.59
C VAL A 488 2.34 -6.58 -16.61
N VAL A 489 1.43 -5.67 -16.95
CA VAL A 489 1.67 -4.23 -17.00
C VAL A 489 0.88 -3.57 -15.88
N THR A 490 1.58 -2.96 -14.92
CA THR A 490 0.99 -2.25 -13.78
C THR A 490 1.27 -0.77 -13.89
N ILE A 491 0.23 0.03 -14.14
CA ILE A 491 0.25 1.49 -14.16
C ILE A 491 -0.05 1.98 -12.75
N ASN A 492 0.92 2.63 -12.11
CA ASN A 492 0.77 3.23 -10.80
C ASN A 492 0.57 4.74 -10.93
N LYS A 493 -0.62 5.19 -10.51
CA LYS A 493 -1.05 6.60 -10.55
C LYS A 493 0.02 7.56 -10.05
N LYS A 494 0.40 8.51 -10.91
CA LYS A 494 1.39 9.58 -10.65
C LYS A 494 2.80 9.10 -10.23
N ARG A 495 3.14 7.82 -10.38
CA ARG A 495 4.45 7.27 -10.00
C ARG A 495 5.21 6.72 -11.19
N ASN A 496 4.79 5.58 -11.70
CA ASN A 496 5.56 4.76 -12.62
C ASN A 496 4.66 3.75 -13.32
N LEU A 497 5.23 3.08 -14.30
CA LEU A 497 4.67 1.93 -14.98
C LEU A 497 5.61 0.75 -14.78
N VAL A 498 5.12 -0.37 -14.27
CA VAL A 498 5.92 -1.59 -14.06
C VAL A 498 5.50 -2.64 -15.06
N VAL A 499 6.45 -3.24 -15.76
CA VAL A 499 6.22 -4.32 -16.73
C VAL A 499 6.98 -5.56 -16.27
N SER A 500 6.26 -6.62 -15.95
CA SER A 500 6.82 -7.91 -15.53
C SER A 500 6.58 -8.97 -16.60
N VAL A 501 7.61 -9.76 -16.92
CA VAL A 501 7.58 -10.81 -17.94
C VAL A 501 7.89 -12.15 -17.26
N ASP A 502 6.96 -13.12 -17.37
CA ASP A 502 7.15 -14.54 -16.98
C ASP A 502 7.73 -14.77 -15.57
N ASP A 503 7.39 -13.92 -14.58
CA ASP A 503 7.92 -13.94 -13.21
C ASP A 503 9.47 -13.90 -13.12
N GLY A 504 10.13 -13.40 -14.17
CA GLY A 504 11.57 -13.57 -14.38
C GLY A 504 12.35 -12.32 -14.77
N ALA A 505 11.64 -11.30 -15.28
CA ALA A 505 12.19 -9.97 -15.50
C ALA A 505 11.15 -8.90 -15.18
N THR A 506 11.58 -7.83 -14.53
CA THR A 506 10.72 -6.70 -14.17
C THR A 506 11.40 -5.40 -14.56
N PHE A 507 10.66 -4.58 -15.30
CA PHE A 507 11.08 -3.29 -15.80
C PHE A 507 10.19 -2.20 -15.24
N GLU A 508 10.75 -1.03 -14.99
CA GLU A 508 10.05 0.14 -14.50
C GLU A 508 10.25 1.31 -15.46
N VAL A 509 9.18 2.02 -15.78
CA VAL A 509 9.20 3.27 -16.55
C VAL A 509 8.70 4.40 -15.67
N VAL A 510 9.50 5.44 -15.50
CA VAL A 510 9.16 6.61 -14.67
C VAL A 510 8.91 7.80 -15.59
N LEU A 511 7.85 8.56 -15.29
CA LEU A 511 7.57 9.82 -15.97
C LEU A 511 8.20 10.99 -15.22
N HIS A 512 9.13 11.68 -15.87
CA HIS A 512 9.74 12.90 -15.37
C HIS A 512 8.97 14.12 -15.88
N ARG A 513 8.24 14.80 -14.98
CA ARG A 513 7.48 16.01 -15.30
C ARG A 513 8.29 17.26 -15.01
N VAL A 514 8.48 18.09 -16.03
CA VAL A 514 9.37 19.25 -15.93
C VAL A 514 8.58 20.56 -15.83
N TRP A 515 8.96 21.43 -14.88
CA TRP A 515 8.28 22.70 -14.64
C TRP A 515 8.45 23.70 -15.80
N LYS A 516 7.44 24.54 -16.05
CA LYS A 516 7.36 25.54 -17.15
C LYS A 516 8.45 26.65 -17.17
N GLY A 517 9.51 26.54 -16.36
CA GLY A 517 10.65 27.47 -16.33
C GLY A 517 12.01 26.79 -16.21
N SER A 518 12.09 25.46 -16.35
CA SER A 518 13.36 24.70 -16.30
C SER A 518 14.07 24.70 -17.66
N ALA A 519 15.41 24.55 -17.66
CA ALA A 519 16.24 24.43 -18.87
C ALA A 519 15.83 23.24 -19.76
N VAL A 520 15.26 22.18 -19.18
CA VAL A 520 14.65 21.06 -19.89
C VAL A 520 13.18 21.41 -20.10
N HIS A 521 12.82 21.78 -21.31
CA HIS A 521 11.49 22.34 -21.63
C HIS A 521 10.46 21.28 -22.06
N GLN A 522 10.67 19.99 -21.74
CA GLN A 522 9.78 18.90 -22.14
C GLN A 522 9.83 17.72 -21.15
N ASP A 523 8.66 17.12 -20.86
CA ASP A 523 8.55 15.88 -20.08
C ASP A 523 9.21 14.71 -20.82
N PHE A 524 9.84 13.81 -20.07
CA PHE A 524 10.57 12.66 -20.60
C PHE A 524 10.39 11.40 -19.73
N LEU A 525 10.90 10.27 -20.21
CA LEU A 525 10.77 8.96 -19.59
C LEU A 525 12.12 8.46 -19.09
N GLY A 526 12.13 7.87 -17.90
CA GLY A 526 13.21 7.04 -17.39
C GLY A 526 12.85 5.56 -17.54
N PHE A 527 13.84 4.71 -17.80
CA PHE A 527 13.65 3.25 -17.93
C PHE A 527 14.64 2.51 -17.01
N TYR A 528 14.14 1.58 -16.21
CA TYR A 528 14.92 0.81 -15.24
C TYR A 528 14.62 -0.67 -15.35
N VAL A 529 15.64 -1.45 -15.04
CA VAL A 529 15.57 -2.90 -14.91
C VAL A 529 15.69 -3.22 -13.44
N LEU A 530 14.57 -3.65 -12.85
CA LEU A 530 14.47 -4.03 -11.43
C LEU A 530 14.86 -5.47 -11.19
N ASP A 531 14.60 -6.32 -12.18
CA ASP A 531 14.98 -7.73 -12.13
C ASP A 531 15.21 -8.25 -13.55
N SER A 532 16.30 -9.00 -13.72
CA SER A 532 16.66 -9.64 -14.99
C SER A 532 17.13 -11.09 -14.80
N HIS A 533 16.95 -11.69 -13.61
CA HIS A 533 17.61 -12.95 -13.25
C HIS A 533 17.21 -14.16 -14.11
N ARG A 534 16.04 -14.12 -14.76
CA ARG A 534 15.58 -15.19 -15.67
C ARG A 534 15.49 -14.78 -17.14
N MET A 535 16.05 -13.63 -17.52
CA MET A 535 16.24 -13.31 -18.93
C MET A 535 17.18 -14.34 -19.58
N SER A 536 17.02 -14.57 -20.89
CA SER A 536 17.77 -15.63 -21.58
C SER A 536 19.27 -15.38 -21.57
N ALA A 537 20.06 -16.41 -21.88
CA ALA A 537 21.52 -16.26 -22.01
C ALA A 537 21.90 -15.38 -23.21
N ARG A 538 20.97 -15.18 -24.15
CA ARG A 538 21.16 -14.44 -25.39
C ARG A 538 20.58 -13.04 -25.36
N THR A 539 20.07 -12.58 -24.20
CA THR A 539 19.59 -11.22 -24.04
C THR A 539 20.71 -10.21 -24.31
N HIS A 540 20.42 -9.23 -25.16
CA HIS A 540 21.36 -8.19 -25.59
C HIS A 540 20.65 -6.83 -25.67
N GLY A 541 21.23 -5.85 -26.36
CA GLY A 541 20.86 -4.43 -26.31
C GLY A 541 21.81 -3.58 -25.46
N LEU A 542 21.60 -2.27 -25.42
CA LEU A 542 22.43 -1.33 -24.66
C LEU A 542 22.47 -1.66 -23.16
N LEU A 543 21.35 -2.11 -22.58
CA LEU A 543 21.26 -2.54 -21.18
C LEU A 543 21.34 -4.06 -21.05
N GLY A 544 20.69 -4.80 -21.96
CA GLY A 544 20.56 -6.26 -21.83
C GLY A 544 21.89 -7.01 -21.80
N GLN A 545 22.94 -6.47 -22.42
CA GLN A 545 24.29 -7.04 -22.37
C GLN A 545 24.90 -7.10 -20.96
N PHE A 546 24.39 -6.29 -20.03
CA PHE A 546 24.88 -6.20 -18.65
C PHE A 546 24.03 -7.01 -17.66
N PHE A 547 23.01 -7.75 -18.12
CA PHE A 547 22.19 -8.62 -17.26
C PHE A 547 22.96 -9.85 -16.78
N ARG A 548 24.15 -10.09 -17.34
CA ARG A 548 25.09 -11.11 -16.89
C ARG A 548 26.25 -10.46 -16.13
N PRO A 549 26.77 -11.13 -15.09
CA PRO A 549 27.97 -10.69 -14.38
C PRO A 549 29.13 -10.38 -15.33
N PHE A 550 29.75 -9.22 -15.15
CA PHE A 550 31.00 -8.86 -15.78
C PHE A 550 31.93 -8.24 -14.73
N GLY A 551 33.25 -8.37 -14.97
CA GLY A 551 34.27 -7.83 -14.07
C GLY A 551 34.91 -6.57 -14.66
N PHE A 552 35.30 -5.66 -13.77
CA PHE A 552 36.22 -4.58 -14.09
C PHE A 552 37.22 -4.33 -12.95
N GLU A 553 38.36 -3.75 -13.30
CA GLU A 553 39.38 -3.30 -12.36
C GLU A 553 39.67 -1.82 -12.60
N VAL A 554 39.92 -1.08 -11.52
CA VAL A 554 40.29 0.34 -11.58
C VAL A 554 41.65 0.51 -10.95
N SER A 555 42.57 1.13 -11.69
CA SER A 555 43.94 1.45 -11.29
C SER A 555 44.29 2.88 -11.65
N ASP A 556 45.45 3.35 -11.19
CA ASP A 556 46.05 4.63 -11.63
C ASP A 556 45.14 5.85 -11.44
N LEU A 557 44.66 6.05 -10.21
CA LEU A 557 43.92 7.27 -9.82
C LEU A 557 44.82 8.51 -9.94
N HIS A 558 44.41 9.48 -10.74
CA HIS A 558 45.10 10.75 -10.93
C HIS A 558 44.12 11.93 -10.99
N PRO A 559 44.56 13.17 -10.70
CA PRO A 559 43.72 14.34 -10.87
C PRO A 559 43.21 14.44 -12.32
N GLY A 560 41.91 14.62 -12.48
CA GLY A 560 41.28 14.89 -13.78
C GLY A 560 41.29 16.37 -14.14
N SER A 561 40.60 16.73 -15.23
CA SER A 561 40.46 18.14 -15.66
C SER A 561 39.70 19.01 -14.64
N ASP A 562 38.84 18.39 -13.84
CA ASP A 562 38.18 19.00 -12.68
C ASP A 562 38.79 18.39 -11.41
N PRO A 563 39.38 19.20 -10.49
CA PRO A 563 39.95 18.69 -9.24
C PRO A 563 38.98 17.90 -8.37
N ALA A 564 37.66 18.11 -8.52
CA ALA A 564 36.62 17.36 -7.81
C ALA A 564 36.26 16.01 -8.46
N LYS A 565 36.78 15.73 -9.67
CA LYS A 565 36.46 14.53 -10.46
C LYS A 565 37.76 13.83 -10.87
N PRO A 566 38.29 12.92 -10.04
CA PRO A 566 39.52 12.19 -10.38
C PRO A 566 39.30 11.27 -11.57
N ASP A 567 40.32 11.17 -12.41
CA ASP A 567 40.40 10.22 -13.51
C ASP A 567 41.10 8.94 -13.03
N ALA A 568 40.79 7.82 -13.66
CA ALA A 568 41.41 6.53 -13.40
C ALA A 568 41.48 5.68 -14.67
N THR A 569 42.32 4.65 -14.65
CA THR A 569 42.37 3.64 -15.69
C THR A 569 41.49 2.46 -15.30
N MET A 570 40.51 2.13 -16.14
CA MET A 570 39.65 0.98 -15.98
C MET A 570 40.02 -0.13 -16.97
N VAL A 571 40.13 -1.37 -16.50
CA VAL A 571 40.21 -2.55 -17.35
C VAL A 571 38.88 -3.29 -17.28
N VAL A 572 38.15 -3.35 -18.40
CA VAL A 572 36.83 -3.99 -18.52
C VAL A 572 36.71 -4.69 -19.87
N LYS A 573 36.18 -5.91 -19.92
CA LYS A 573 36.03 -6.70 -21.17
C LYS A 573 37.29 -6.72 -22.06
N ASN A 574 38.49 -6.86 -21.47
CA ASN A 574 39.80 -6.81 -22.14
C ASN A 574 40.17 -5.46 -22.79
N HIS A 575 39.43 -4.38 -22.51
CA HIS A 575 39.75 -3.02 -22.93
C HIS A 575 40.33 -2.23 -21.76
N ARG A 576 41.26 -1.32 -22.07
CA ARG A 576 41.79 -0.34 -21.13
C ARG A 576 41.20 1.03 -21.46
N LEU A 577 40.43 1.59 -20.54
CA LEU A 577 39.67 2.83 -20.69
C LEU A 577 40.13 3.86 -19.67
N THR A 578 40.07 5.14 -20.03
CA THR A 578 40.15 6.23 -19.05
C THR A 578 38.74 6.57 -18.60
N VAL A 579 38.51 6.55 -17.29
CA VAL A 579 37.20 6.82 -16.67
C VAL A 579 37.32 7.96 -15.67
N THR A 580 36.23 8.69 -15.47
CA THR A 580 36.20 9.83 -14.53
C THR A 580 35.18 9.55 -13.43
N ARG A 581 35.53 9.77 -12.16
CA ARG A 581 34.58 9.61 -11.05
C ARG A 581 33.61 10.80 -11.03
N GLY A 582 32.31 10.53 -11.01
CA GLY A 582 31.27 11.56 -10.97
C GLY A 582 30.09 11.18 -10.08
N LEU A 583 29.27 12.18 -9.78
CA LEU A 583 27.94 12.00 -9.18
C LEU A 583 26.89 12.11 -10.27
N GLN A 584 25.93 11.19 -10.25
CA GLN A 584 24.84 11.08 -11.21
C GLN A 584 23.53 10.88 -10.46
N LYS A 585 22.42 11.27 -11.07
CA LYS A 585 21.11 11.11 -10.44
C LYS A 585 20.45 9.82 -10.90
N ASP A 586 20.08 8.99 -9.93
CA ASP A 586 19.31 7.75 -10.11
C ASP A 586 17.94 7.93 -9.45
N TYR A 587 16.89 7.94 -10.28
CA TYR A 587 15.52 8.17 -9.82
C TYR A 587 14.76 6.86 -9.53
N SER A 588 15.42 5.69 -9.59
CA SER A 588 14.80 4.40 -9.24
C SER A 588 14.38 4.31 -7.76
N LYS A 589 15.15 4.92 -6.86
CA LYS A 589 14.90 4.89 -5.40
C LYS A 589 14.03 6.06 -4.93
N ASP A 590 14.17 7.21 -5.58
CA ASP A 590 13.36 8.41 -5.36
C ASP A 590 13.04 9.06 -6.72
N SER A 591 11.87 8.74 -7.26
CA SER A 591 11.39 9.24 -8.55
C SER A 591 11.11 10.75 -8.57
N TRP A 592 11.10 11.41 -7.41
CA TRP A 592 10.80 12.84 -7.30
C TRP A 592 12.06 13.70 -7.18
N HIS A 593 13.05 13.27 -6.40
CA HIS A 593 14.27 14.06 -6.16
C HIS A 593 15.51 13.50 -6.88
N GLY A 594 15.53 12.20 -7.18
CA GLY A 594 16.71 11.47 -7.65
C GLY A 594 17.73 11.28 -6.52
N ALA A 595 18.21 10.07 -6.34
CA ALA A 595 19.32 9.78 -5.43
C ALA A 595 20.65 10.05 -6.13
N GLU A 596 21.60 10.69 -5.43
CA GLU A 596 22.95 10.85 -5.96
C GLU A 596 23.71 9.52 -5.87
N VAL A 597 24.11 9.00 -7.02
CA VAL A 597 24.91 7.79 -7.18
C VAL A 597 26.29 8.18 -7.69
N SER A 598 27.32 7.73 -6.98
CA SER A 598 28.68 7.87 -7.46
C SER A 598 29.00 6.74 -8.45
N CYS A 599 29.46 7.10 -9.65
CA CYS A 599 29.82 6.14 -10.69
C CYS A 599 31.11 6.53 -11.42
N TRP A 600 31.71 5.54 -12.07
CA TRP A 600 32.77 5.75 -13.05
C TRP A 600 32.16 6.07 -14.41
N PHE A 601 32.45 7.24 -14.94
CA PHE A 601 31.97 7.70 -16.23
C PHE A 601 32.87 7.21 -17.37
N ILE A 602 32.29 6.47 -18.31
CA ILE A 602 32.94 6.01 -19.54
C ILE A 602 32.60 7.00 -20.66
N HIS A 603 33.65 7.60 -21.21
CA HIS A 603 33.56 8.58 -22.30
C HIS A 603 33.24 7.94 -23.65
N ASN A 604 33.07 8.76 -24.69
CA ASN A 604 32.92 8.32 -26.09
C ASN A 604 31.76 7.34 -26.32
N ASN A 605 30.56 7.70 -25.87
CA ASN A 605 29.35 6.89 -26.05
C ASN A 605 29.45 5.46 -25.50
N GLY A 606 30.18 5.27 -24.40
CA GLY A 606 30.37 3.94 -23.78
C GLY A 606 31.37 3.04 -24.52
N ALA A 607 32.18 3.58 -25.44
CA ALA A 607 33.13 2.82 -26.22
C ALA A 607 34.06 1.95 -25.35
N GLY A 608 34.16 0.67 -25.70
CA GLY A 608 34.94 -0.34 -24.98
C GLY A 608 34.27 -0.91 -23.72
N LEU A 609 33.16 -0.33 -23.26
CA LEU A 609 32.27 -0.93 -22.26
C LEU A 609 31.12 -1.68 -22.94
N ILE A 610 30.46 -1.04 -23.91
CA ILE A 610 29.42 -1.69 -24.73
C ILE A 610 30.05 -2.60 -25.78
N ASP A 611 29.36 -3.68 -26.14
CA ASP A 611 29.78 -4.55 -27.23
C ASP A 611 29.58 -3.83 -28.58
N GLY A 612 30.61 -3.80 -29.43
CA GLY A 612 30.54 -3.09 -30.72
C GLY A 612 30.60 -1.57 -30.56
N ILE A 613 29.82 -0.87 -31.38
CA ILE A 613 29.68 0.60 -31.33
C ILE A 613 28.23 0.99 -31.11
N TYR A 614 27.99 2.18 -30.57
CA TYR A 614 26.66 2.60 -30.17
C TYR A 614 25.64 2.62 -31.34
N THR A 615 26.11 2.85 -32.59
CA THR A 615 25.25 2.85 -33.78
C THR A 615 24.68 1.47 -34.11
N ASP A 616 25.29 0.40 -33.61
CA ASP A 616 24.80 -0.98 -33.79
C ASP A 616 23.47 -1.21 -33.05
N TYR A 617 23.15 -0.33 -32.10
CA TYR A 617 21.91 -0.37 -31.32
C TYR A 617 20.85 0.58 -31.86
N ILE A 618 21.07 1.25 -32.99
CA ILE A 618 20.06 2.10 -33.64
C ILE A 618 19.12 1.23 -34.46
N VAL A 619 17.83 1.34 -34.20
CA VAL A 619 16.77 0.59 -34.90
C VAL A 619 15.84 1.52 -35.68
N PRO A 620 15.25 1.06 -36.80
CA PRO A 620 14.43 1.91 -37.67
C PRO A 620 13.01 2.13 -37.14
N ASP A 621 12.50 1.23 -36.29
CA ASP A 621 11.15 1.29 -35.71
C ASP A 621 11.17 1.01 -34.21
N ILE A 622 10.10 1.41 -33.52
CA ILE A 622 9.94 1.28 -32.07
C ILE A 622 9.47 -0.13 -31.67
N PHE A 623 8.84 -0.91 -32.56
CA PHE A 623 8.29 -2.25 -32.29
C PHE A 623 8.98 -3.38 -33.08
#